data_AF-A0A376W537-F1
#
_entry.id   AF-A0A376W537-F1
#
_cell.length_a   1.000
_cell.length_b   1.000
_cell.length_c   1.000
_cell.angle_alpha   90.00
_cell.angle_beta   90.00
_cell.angle_gamma   90.00
#
_symmetry.space_group_name_H-M   'P 1'
#
loop_
_entity.id
_entity.type
_entity.pdbx_description
1 polymer ?
#
loop_
_entity_poly.entity_id
_entity_poly.type
_entity_poly.pdbx_seq_one_letter_code
_entity_poly.pdbx_strand_id
1 'polypeptide(L)'
;MEGKQEHKTTGNHISQVEGKHSLVVKGDLARKVSGALGIKVDGDIVLESSSRISLKVGGSFVVIHSGGVDIVGPKINLNSGGSPGTPVPALQPAVLKTLGDEKSGDGSDSGEENEDSGGNCVTGSGGDDRGDDEDEPEKYTLQFHFTDDDGIPYSETRYIAFFEDGTQTRGNG
;
A
#
# COMPACT_ATOMS: atom_id res chain seq x y z
N MET A 1 -4.08 10.29 24.24
CA MET A 1 -5.15 11.25 23.91
C MET A 1 -6.46 10.52 24.00
N GLU A 2 -7.45 11.08 24.71
CA GLU A 2 -8.83 10.63 24.60
C GLU A 2 -9.49 11.42 23.47
N GLY A 3 -10.21 10.75 22.58
CA GLY A 3 -10.85 11.42 21.46
C GLY A 3 -11.42 10.46 20.44
N LYS A 4 -12.23 11.01 19.55
CA LYS A 4 -12.74 10.32 18.37
C LYS A 4 -11.76 10.54 17.22
N GLN A 5 -11.34 9.45 16.57
CA GLN A 5 -10.56 9.53 15.33
C GLN A 5 -11.46 9.12 14.16
N GLU A 6 -11.45 9.94 13.11
CA GLU A 6 -12.06 9.63 11.82
C GLU A 6 -10.98 9.64 10.76
N HIS A 7 -11.06 8.71 9.81
CA HIS A 7 -10.12 8.61 8.70
C HIS A 7 -10.88 8.23 7.43
N LYS A 8 -10.55 8.88 6.31
CA LYS A 8 -11.11 8.61 4.99
C LYS A 8 -9.96 8.53 3.98
N THR A 9 -9.93 7.47 3.20
CA THR A 9 -9.06 7.32 2.03
C THR A 9 -9.97 7.27 0.80
N THR A 10 -9.68 8.06 -0.22
CA THR A 10 -10.42 8.07 -1.50
C THR A 10 -9.83 7.07 -2.49
N GLY A 11 -8.50 6.87 -2.46
CA GLY A 11 -7.79 5.86 -3.22
C GLY A 11 -7.55 4.54 -2.48
N ASN A 12 -6.52 3.82 -2.90
CA ASN A 12 -6.12 2.55 -2.29
C ASN A 12 -5.49 2.76 -0.91
N HIS A 13 -5.84 1.91 0.05
CA HIS A 13 -5.14 1.79 1.32
C HIS A 13 -4.42 0.44 1.38
N ILE A 14 -3.09 0.46 1.34
CA ILE A 14 -2.24 -0.74 1.37
C ILE A 14 -1.32 -0.63 2.59
N SER A 15 -1.32 -1.67 3.42
CA SER A 15 -0.49 -1.75 4.63
C SER A 15 0.33 -3.04 4.61
N GLN A 16 1.65 -2.91 4.70
CA GLN A 16 2.58 -4.01 4.84
C GLN A 16 3.21 -3.94 6.23
N VAL A 17 3.15 -5.05 6.96
CA VAL A 17 3.76 -5.20 8.28
C VAL A 17 4.72 -6.37 8.20
N GLU A 18 6.02 -6.11 8.25
CA GLU A 18 7.05 -7.16 8.20
C GLU A 18 7.14 -7.96 9.52
N GLY A 19 6.68 -7.34 10.61
CA GLY A 19 6.60 -7.95 11.93
C GLY A 19 5.20 -8.47 12.27
N LYS A 20 4.81 -8.28 13.53
CA LYS A 20 3.51 -8.71 14.05
C LYS A 20 2.49 -7.57 13.95
N HIS A 21 1.25 -7.90 13.61
CA HIS A 21 0.11 -7.00 13.73
C HIS A 21 -0.83 -7.50 14.83
N SER A 22 -0.90 -6.78 15.95
CA SER A 22 -1.80 -7.08 17.08
C SER A 22 -2.82 -5.96 17.22
N LEU A 23 -4.10 -6.33 17.42
CA LEU A 23 -5.20 -5.39 17.56
C LEU A 23 -6.08 -5.78 18.74
N VAL A 24 -6.34 -4.83 19.64
CA VAL A 24 -7.32 -4.97 20.71
C VAL A 24 -8.36 -3.87 20.57
N VAL A 25 -9.62 -4.27 20.44
CA VAL A 25 -10.77 -3.35 20.40
C VAL A 25 -11.61 -3.63 21.64
N LYS A 26 -11.77 -2.63 22.51
CA LYS A 26 -12.54 -2.77 23.77
C LYS A 26 -14.06 -2.76 23.56
N GLY A 27 -14.50 -2.30 22.39
CA GLY A 27 -15.90 -2.33 21.95
C GLY A 27 -16.04 -3.18 20.69
N ASP A 28 -17.02 -2.82 19.86
CA ASP A 28 -17.32 -3.58 18.64
C ASP A 28 -16.34 -3.28 17.51
N LEU A 29 -15.97 -4.30 16.74
CA LEU A 29 -15.30 -4.18 15.45
C LEU A 29 -16.27 -4.55 14.34
N ALA A 30 -16.72 -3.55 13.57
CA ALA A 30 -17.52 -3.75 12.37
C ALA A 30 -16.68 -3.51 11.11
N ARG A 31 -16.74 -4.44 10.15
CA ARG A 31 -16.09 -4.31 8.84
C ARG A 31 -17.12 -4.47 7.73
N LYS A 32 -17.28 -3.44 6.89
CA LYS A 32 -18.11 -3.47 5.69
C LYS A 32 -17.23 -3.40 4.46
N VAL A 33 -17.38 -4.36 3.55
CA VAL A 33 -16.66 -4.44 2.29
C VAL A 33 -17.68 -4.61 1.18
N SER A 34 -17.72 -3.70 0.22
CA SER A 34 -18.65 -3.78 -0.93
C SER A 34 -18.16 -4.75 -2.01
N GLY A 35 -16.84 -4.92 -2.12
CA GLY A 35 -16.21 -5.92 -2.98
C GLY A 35 -16.06 -7.27 -2.28
N ALA A 36 -14.98 -7.99 -2.60
CA ALA A 36 -14.67 -9.26 -1.96
C ALA A 36 -13.78 -9.07 -0.70
N LEU A 37 -14.02 -9.88 0.33
CA LEU A 37 -13.17 -10.02 1.50
C LEU A 37 -12.42 -11.35 1.41
N GLY A 38 -11.09 -11.31 1.33
CA GLY A 38 -10.23 -12.48 1.34
C GLY A 38 -9.24 -12.44 2.51
N ILE A 39 -9.00 -13.59 3.11
CA ILE A 39 -7.98 -13.77 4.15
C ILE A 39 -7.14 -14.97 3.72
N LYS A 40 -5.88 -14.73 3.37
CA LYS A 40 -4.89 -15.78 3.13
C LYS A 40 -3.92 -15.79 4.30
N VAL A 41 -3.76 -16.95 4.91
CA VAL A 41 -2.83 -17.19 6.02
C VAL A 41 -2.08 -18.47 5.69
N ASP A 42 -0.75 -18.43 5.81
CA ASP A 42 0.08 -19.62 5.55
C ASP A 42 0.05 -20.62 6.72
N GLY A 43 -0.20 -20.12 7.93
CA GLY A 43 -0.48 -20.92 9.13
C GLY A 43 -1.99 -21.03 9.43
N ASP A 44 -2.33 -21.10 10.71
CA ASP A 44 -3.72 -21.34 11.15
C ASP A 44 -4.59 -20.08 11.15
N ILE A 45 -5.89 -20.28 10.87
CA ILE A 45 -6.95 -19.31 11.17
C ILE A 45 -7.72 -19.83 12.38
N VAL A 46 -7.57 -19.16 13.52
CA VAL A 46 -8.31 -19.49 14.74
C VAL A 46 -9.33 -18.40 15.02
N LEU A 47 -10.60 -18.79 15.11
CA LEU A 47 -11.71 -17.92 15.48
C LEU A 47 -12.32 -18.44 16.78
N GLU A 48 -12.22 -17.65 17.85
CA GLU A 48 -12.80 -17.98 19.14
C GLU A 48 -13.91 -16.99 19.49
N SER A 49 -15.00 -17.52 20.02
CA SER A 49 -16.11 -16.73 20.55
C SER A 49 -16.61 -17.40 21.81
N SER A 50 -16.81 -16.61 22.87
CA SER A 50 -17.39 -17.10 24.12
C SER A 50 -18.89 -17.42 24.02
N SER A 51 -19.53 -17.05 22.89
CA SER A 51 -20.97 -17.19 22.70
C SER A 51 -21.33 -17.98 21.45
N ARG A 52 -20.97 -17.44 20.27
CA ARG A 52 -21.43 -17.95 18.98
C ARG A 52 -20.50 -17.52 17.85
N ILE A 53 -20.32 -18.40 16.87
CA ILE A 53 -19.80 -18.07 15.53
C ILE A 53 -20.91 -18.33 14.52
N SER A 54 -21.21 -17.36 13.65
CA SER A 54 -22.29 -17.47 12.65
C SER A 54 -21.77 -17.08 11.28
N LEU A 55 -21.95 -17.97 10.30
CA LEU A 55 -21.60 -17.77 8.89
C LEU A 55 -22.87 -17.90 8.06
N LYS A 56 -23.21 -16.89 7.25
CA LYS A 56 -24.48 -16.85 6.49
C LYS A 56 -24.27 -16.38 5.06
N VAL A 57 -24.93 -17.05 4.12
CA VAL A 57 -25.01 -16.67 2.70
C VAL A 57 -26.43 -16.91 2.21
N GLY A 58 -27.15 -15.84 1.86
CA GLY A 58 -28.56 -15.93 1.49
C GLY A 58 -29.39 -16.64 2.57
N GLY A 59 -30.09 -17.71 2.19
CA GLY A 59 -30.86 -18.56 3.11
C GLY A 59 -30.05 -19.67 3.81
N SER A 60 -28.79 -19.87 3.45
CA SER A 60 -27.92 -20.90 4.04
C SER A 60 -27.07 -20.35 5.17
N PHE A 61 -26.82 -21.14 6.20
CA PHE A 61 -25.96 -20.75 7.32
C PHE A 61 -25.32 -21.92 8.06
N VAL A 62 -24.24 -21.59 8.79
CA VAL A 62 -23.62 -22.43 9.81
C VAL A 62 -23.53 -21.62 11.10
N VAL A 63 -23.96 -22.19 12.22
CA VAL A 63 -23.86 -21.56 13.54
C VAL A 63 -23.20 -22.53 14.52
N ILE A 64 -22.12 -22.10 15.16
CA ILE A 64 -21.45 -22.81 16.25
C ILE A 64 -21.82 -22.12 17.55
N HIS A 65 -22.32 -22.86 18.54
CA HIS A 65 -22.73 -22.35 19.84
C HIS A 65 -22.55 -23.42 20.93
N SER A 66 -22.83 -23.08 22.19
CA SER A 66 -22.63 -23.96 23.35
C SER A 66 -23.42 -25.28 23.32
N GLY A 67 -24.45 -25.39 22.47
CA GLY A 67 -25.27 -26.59 22.33
C GLY A 67 -24.86 -27.51 21.17
N GLY A 68 -23.95 -27.06 20.29
CA GLY A 68 -23.54 -27.82 19.10
C GLY A 68 -23.33 -26.94 17.87
N VAL A 69 -23.55 -27.55 16.70
CA VAL A 69 -23.39 -26.92 15.38
C VAL A 69 -24.67 -27.08 14.57
N ASP A 70 -25.27 -25.97 14.18
CA ASP A 70 -26.41 -25.93 13.26
C ASP A 70 -25.90 -25.71 11.83
N ILE A 71 -26.38 -26.52 10.88
CA ILE A 71 -26.07 -26.39 9.44
C ILE A 71 -27.37 -26.42 8.67
N VAL A 72 -27.69 -25.34 7.95
CA VAL A 72 -28.95 -25.21 7.20
C VAL A 72 -28.67 -24.70 5.79
N GLY A 73 -29.29 -25.34 4.80
CA GLY A 73 -29.28 -24.93 3.40
C GLY A 73 -30.09 -25.89 2.53
N PRO A 74 -30.51 -25.49 1.32
CA PRO A 74 -31.32 -26.31 0.42
C PRO A 74 -30.61 -27.58 -0.05
N LYS A 75 -29.27 -27.57 -0.09
CA LYS A 75 -28.43 -28.74 -0.38
C LYS A 75 -27.17 -28.68 0.48
N ILE A 76 -26.85 -29.78 1.15
CA ILE A 76 -25.63 -29.95 1.94
C ILE A 76 -24.84 -31.11 1.31
N ASN A 77 -23.64 -30.82 0.81
CA ASN A 77 -22.71 -31.85 0.33
C ASN A 77 -21.72 -32.15 1.44
N LEU A 78 -21.62 -33.41 1.85
CA LEU A 78 -20.65 -33.89 2.81
C LEU A 78 -19.66 -34.81 2.08
N ASN A 79 -18.37 -34.51 2.20
CA ASN A 79 -17.27 -35.29 1.61
C ASN A 79 -17.35 -35.56 0.09
N SER A 80 -18.16 -34.82 -0.68
CA SER A 80 -18.48 -35.21 -2.07
C SER A 80 -18.86 -34.06 -3.03
N GLY A 81 -18.36 -32.84 -2.84
CA GLY A 81 -18.54 -31.80 -3.85
C GLY A 81 -18.06 -30.40 -3.47
N GLY A 82 -18.37 -29.44 -4.33
CA GLY A 82 -18.03 -28.02 -4.18
C GLY A 82 -16.78 -27.60 -4.95
N SER A 83 -16.61 -26.29 -5.10
CA SER A 83 -15.37 -25.67 -5.58
C SER A 83 -15.06 -24.51 -4.62
N PRO A 84 -13.90 -24.51 -3.95
CA PRO A 84 -13.56 -23.42 -3.04
C PRO A 84 -13.39 -22.11 -3.82
N GLY A 85 -13.74 -20.99 -3.20
CA GLY A 85 -13.39 -19.67 -3.72
C GLY A 85 -11.90 -19.40 -3.60
N THR A 86 -11.38 -18.49 -4.42
CA THR A 86 -10.00 -17.99 -4.31
C THR A 86 -10.00 -16.69 -3.50
N PRO A 87 -9.14 -16.55 -2.47
CA PRO A 87 -8.96 -15.27 -1.79
C PRO A 87 -8.52 -14.18 -2.78
N VAL A 88 -9.00 -12.96 -2.58
CA VAL A 88 -8.49 -11.82 -3.35
C VAL A 88 -6.99 -11.62 -3.09
N PRO A 89 -6.17 -11.38 -4.13
CA PRO A 89 -4.73 -11.17 -3.95
C PRO A 89 -4.49 -9.85 -3.20
N ALA A 90 -3.51 -9.86 -2.29
CA ALA A 90 -3.04 -8.63 -1.65
C ALA A 90 -2.26 -7.79 -2.67
N LEU A 91 -2.53 -6.49 -2.70
CA LEU A 91 -1.68 -5.53 -3.40
C LEU A 91 -0.43 -5.29 -2.54
N GLN A 92 0.74 -5.22 -3.16
CA GLN A 92 1.95 -4.79 -2.47
C GLN A 92 2.02 -3.26 -2.49
N PRO A 93 2.45 -2.60 -1.39
CA PRO A 93 2.80 -1.19 -1.45
C PRO A 93 3.82 -0.99 -2.57
N ALA A 94 3.67 0.07 -3.35
CA ALA A 94 4.73 0.46 -4.27
C ALA A 94 5.97 0.80 -3.43
N VAL A 95 7.00 -0.02 -3.52
CA VAL A 95 8.33 0.39 -3.08
C VAL A 95 8.77 1.44 -4.09
N LEU A 96 8.89 2.71 -3.66
CA LEU A 96 9.60 3.68 -4.47
C LEU A 96 11.02 3.14 -4.65
N LYS A 97 11.36 2.72 -5.88
CA LYS A 97 12.75 2.48 -6.22
C LYS A 97 13.47 3.78 -5.93
N THR A 98 14.53 3.72 -5.14
CA THR A 98 15.48 4.82 -5.05
C THR A 98 15.97 5.07 -6.47
N LEU A 99 15.78 6.29 -6.99
CA LEU A 99 16.61 6.76 -8.08
C LEU A 99 18.01 6.84 -7.48
N GLY A 100 18.84 5.85 -7.80
CA GLY A 100 20.26 5.88 -7.44
C GLY A 100 20.87 7.14 -8.05
N ASP A 101 21.48 7.94 -7.19
CA ASP A 101 22.35 9.09 -7.43
C ASP A 101 22.58 9.46 -8.90
N GLU A 102 21.78 10.39 -9.42
CA GLU A 102 22.33 11.33 -10.39
C GLU A 102 23.11 12.38 -9.60
N LYS A 103 24.42 12.15 -9.44
CA LYS A 103 25.31 13.29 -9.23
C LYS A 103 26.59 13.21 -10.04
N SER A 104 26.68 14.24 -10.88
CA SER A 104 27.87 15.01 -11.26
C SER A 104 28.93 14.29 -12.09
N GLY A 105 29.10 14.80 -13.30
CA GLY A 105 30.17 14.43 -14.20
C GLY A 105 31.55 14.78 -13.68
N ASP A 106 32.52 14.15 -14.31
CA ASP A 106 33.86 14.68 -14.50
C ASP A 106 34.32 14.27 -15.90
N GLY A 107 34.83 15.25 -16.64
CA GLY A 107 35.35 15.06 -17.98
C GLY A 107 36.81 14.64 -17.92
N SER A 108 37.21 13.68 -18.75
CA SER A 108 38.57 13.60 -19.29
C SER A 108 38.60 12.69 -20.52
N ASP A 109 38.67 13.35 -21.67
CA ASP A 109 39.51 13.09 -22.82
C ASP A 109 40.29 11.76 -22.87
N SER A 110 40.07 10.95 -23.91
CA SER A 110 41.07 10.69 -24.97
C SER A 110 40.75 9.43 -25.79
N GLY A 111 40.81 9.60 -27.11
CA GLY A 111 41.52 8.68 -28.01
C GLY A 111 40.76 7.49 -28.60
N GLU A 112 40.48 7.61 -29.91
CA GLU A 112 40.70 6.57 -30.95
C GLU A 112 39.81 5.30 -30.91
N GLU A 113 39.34 4.69 -32.00
CA GLU A 113 39.35 4.95 -33.44
C GLU A 113 38.42 3.88 -34.08
N ASN A 114 37.90 4.20 -35.27
CA ASN A 114 37.54 3.32 -36.39
C ASN A 114 36.15 2.64 -36.51
N GLU A 115 35.46 3.08 -37.59
CA GLU A 115 34.87 2.31 -38.71
C GLU A 115 33.74 1.29 -38.39
N ASP A 116 32.59 1.19 -39.06
CA ASP A 116 32.24 1.38 -40.47
C ASP A 116 30.69 1.33 -40.64
N SER A 117 30.19 2.02 -41.68
CA SER A 117 29.02 1.76 -42.51
C SER A 117 27.61 1.46 -41.95
N GLY A 118 26.65 2.28 -42.43
CA GLY A 118 25.27 1.82 -42.65
C GLY A 118 24.24 2.94 -42.65
N GLY A 119 24.14 3.70 -43.74
CA GLY A 119 23.19 4.80 -43.88
C GLY A 119 21.71 4.39 -43.97
N ASN A 120 20.81 5.32 -43.66
CA ASN A 120 19.84 5.85 -44.61
C ASN A 120 19.11 7.07 -44.01
N CYS A 121 18.95 8.10 -44.83
CA CYS A 121 18.25 9.35 -44.57
C CYS A 121 16.72 9.20 -44.74
N VAL A 122 15.94 10.09 -44.10
CA VAL A 122 14.85 10.92 -44.70
C VAL A 122 13.80 11.41 -43.66
N THR A 123 13.88 12.74 -43.41
CA THR A 123 12.84 13.80 -43.29
C THR A 123 11.64 13.75 -42.32
N GLY A 124 11.36 14.91 -41.68
CA GLY A 124 10.01 15.40 -41.39
C GLY A 124 9.86 16.32 -40.17
N SER A 125 9.59 17.61 -40.39
CA SER A 125 9.47 18.71 -39.40
C SER A 125 8.07 18.90 -38.78
N GLY A 126 7.99 19.58 -37.62
CA GLY A 126 6.87 20.49 -37.24
C GLY A 126 6.04 20.09 -36.01
N GLY A 127 5.93 20.98 -35.01
CA GLY A 127 5.20 20.77 -33.75
C GLY A 127 3.80 21.41 -33.69
N ASP A 128 3.15 21.40 -32.52
CA ASP A 128 2.11 22.38 -32.08
C ASP A 128 1.73 22.23 -30.58
N ASP A 129 1.25 23.35 -30.03
CA ASP A 129 1.05 23.80 -28.64
C ASP A 129 -0.40 23.57 -28.09
N ARG A 130 -0.51 23.25 -26.77
CA ARG A 130 -1.47 23.70 -25.71
C ARG A 130 -2.93 23.23 -25.54
N GLY A 131 -3.27 22.94 -24.26
CA GLY A 131 -4.59 23.10 -23.60
C GLY A 131 -4.89 22.05 -22.50
N ASP A 132 -4.27 22.08 -21.31
CA ASP A 132 -4.62 22.74 -20.02
C ASP A 132 -5.76 22.07 -19.20
N ASP A 133 -5.36 21.46 -18.08
CA ASP A 133 -6.10 20.77 -17.00
C ASP A 133 -6.53 21.76 -15.91
N GLU A 134 -7.62 21.52 -15.16
CA GLU A 134 -7.72 22.05 -13.77
C GLU A 134 -8.46 21.07 -12.83
N ASP A 135 -7.71 20.14 -12.23
CA ASP A 135 -7.98 19.51 -10.93
C ASP A 135 -7.15 20.25 -9.86
N GLU A 136 -7.77 20.78 -8.80
CA GLU A 136 -7.00 21.42 -7.70
C GLU A 136 -6.13 20.40 -6.93
N PRO A 137 -4.86 20.71 -6.60
CA PRO A 137 -3.91 19.72 -6.12
C PRO A 137 -4.14 19.30 -4.66
N GLU A 138 -4.06 17.98 -4.42
CA GLU A 138 -4.02 17.38 -3.08
C GLU A 138 -2.82 17.91 -2.29
N LYS A 139 -3.06 18.33 -1.03
CA LYS A 139 -1.98 18.80 -0.15
C LYS A 139 -1.15 17.63 0.37
N TYR A 140 0.10 17.55 -0.08
CA TYR A 140 1.11 16.62 0.41
C TYR A 140 1.86 17.21 1.61
N THR A 141 2.16 16.38 2.61
CA THR A 141 3.09 16.71 3.70
C THR A 141 4.30 15.80 3.63
N LEU A 142 5.50 16.40 3.64
CA LEU A 142 6.77 15.68 3.59
C LEU A 142 7.35 15.54 5.01
N GLN A 143 7.76 14.32 5.39
CA GLN A 143 8.42 14.05 6.67
C GLN A 143 9.81 13.46 6.41
N PHE A 144 10.83 14.04 7.05
CA PHE A 144 12.21 13.56 7.01
C PHE A 144 12.55 12.80 8.29
N HIS A 145 13.21 11.65 8.16
CA HIS A 145 13.79 10.90 9.28
C HIS A 145 15.31 10.97 9.15
N PHE A 146 15.98 11.50 10.16
CA PHE A 146 17.44 11.61 10.21
C PHE A 146 17.99 10.54 11.14
N THR A 147 18.68 9.54 10.60
CA THR A 147 19.35 8.47 11.35
C THR A 147 20.82 8.38 10.96
N ASP A 148 21.67 7.85 11.84
CA ASP A 148 23.05 7.48 11.49
C ASP A 148 23.09 6.18 10.67
N ASP A 149 24.31 5.76 10.31
CA ASP A 149 24.58 4.55 9.51
C ASP A 149 24.13 3.24 10.20
N ASP A 150 23.85 3.27 11.51
CA ASP A 150 23.32 2.15 12.30
C ASP A 150 21.79 2.24 12.52
N GLY A 151 21.12 3.24 11.92
CA GLY A 151 19.68 3.46 12.01
C GLY A 151 19.22 4.15 13.31
N ILE A 152 20.14 4.71 14.09
CA ILE A 152 19.82 5.44 15.32
C ILE A 152 19.42 6.88 14.96
N PRO A 153 18.23 7.37 15.38
CA PRO A 153 17.80 8.73 15.05
C PRO A 153 18.70 9.80 15.69
N TYR A 154 19.07 10.83 14.92
CA TYR A 154 19.73 12.01 15.46
C TYR A 154 18.72 12.87 16.25
N SER A 155 18.84 12.91 17.58
CA SER A 155 17.97 13.75 18.42
C SER A 155 18.36 15.23 18.40
N GLU A 156 17.38 16.13 18.32
CA GLU A 156 17.53 17.60 18.36
C GLU A 156 18.26 18.20 17.14
N THR A 157 18.16 17.56 15.99
CA THR A 157 18.78 18.05 14.76
C THR A 157 18.01 19.26 14.25
N ARG A 158 18.57 20.45 14.44
CA ARG A 158 18.06 21.68 13.83
C ARG A 158 18.18 21.56 12.32
N TYR A 159 17.07 21.67 11.62
CA TYR A 159 17.03 21.68 10.17
C TYR A 159 16.46 22.99 9.65
N ILE A 160 16.89 23.35 8.44
CA ILE A 160 16.34 24.46 7.67
C ILE A 160 15.86 23.85 6.36
N ALA A 161 14.55 23.91 6.13
CA ALA A 161 13.96 23.56 4.85
C ALA A 161 13.99 24.79 3.95
N PHE A 162 14.66 24.66 2.80
CA PHE A 162 14.68 25.66 1.74
C PHE A 162 13.66 25.24 0.70
N PHE A 163 12.74 26.13 0.36
CA PHE A 163 11.74 25.91 -0.67
C PHE A 163 12.21 26.55 -1.97
N GLU A 164 11.72 26.04 -3.10
CA GLU A 164 12.13 26.50 -4.43
C GLU A 164 11.82 27.99 -4.68
N ASP A 165 10.81 28.54 -3.99
CA ASP A 165 10.50 29.98 -4.01
C ASP A 165 11.49 30.85 -3.22
N GLY A 166 12.54 30.24 -2.66
CA GLY A 166 13.58 30.88 -1.86
C GLY A 166 13.22 31.08 -0.39
N THR A 167 12.01 30.69 0.03
CA THR A 167 11.61 30.76 1.44
C THR A 167 12.30 29.70 2.28
N GLN A 168 12.47 29.98 3.57
CA GLN A 168 13.14 29.09 4.50
C GLN A 168 12.29 28.89 5.74
N THR A 169 12.15 27.63 6.15
CA THR A 169 11.47 27.27 7.41
C THR A 169 12.43 26.52 8.32
N ARG A 170 12.54 26.94 9.58
CA ARG A 170 13.39 26.30 10.58
C ARG A 170 12.56 25.34 11.41
N GLY A 171 13.08 24.14 11.63
CA GLY A 171 12.47 23.14 12.50
C GLY A 171 13.52 22.39 13.30
N ASN A 172 13.05 21.67 14.33
CA ASN A 172 13.88 20.74 15.09
C ASN A 172 13.30 19.34 14.88
N GLY A 173 14.18 18.38 14.54
CA GLY A 173 13.87 16.96 14.44
C GLY A 173 14.15 16.20 15.73
#